data_AF-A0A6A4I071-F1
#
_entry.id   AF-A0A6A4I071-F1
#
_cell.length_a   1.000
_cell.length_b   1.000
_cell.length_c   1.000
_cell.angle_alpha   90.00
_cell.angle_beta   90.00
_cell.angle_gamma   90.00
#
_symmetry.space_group_name_H-M   'P 1'
#
loop_
_entity.id
_entity.type
_entity.pdbx_description
1 polymer ?
#
loop_
_entity_poly.entity_id
_entity_poly.type
_entity_poly.pdbx_seq_one_letter_code
_entity_poly.pdbx_strand_id
1 'polypeptide(L)'
;MKMDAYIRDWDGKKRRVTDKLVKDTTRQMFCYCFSAMRSKALNRIAKANNSLVRVQKSDVLWLGAHAFHKVLSRRPQRYRSLLRALAFDMERGKNYNRRKKFQKVIKAGFSCLERIDV
;
A
#
# COMPACT_ATOMS: atom_id res chain seq x y z
N MET A 1 -10.61 -2.97 7.14
CA MET A 1 -9.31 -2.27 6.90
C MET A 1 -9.38 -0.88 7.49
N LYS A 2 -8.31 -0.38 8.15
CA LYS A 2 -8.32 0.92 8.86
C LYS A 2 -8.66 2.12 7.96
N MET A 3 -8.16 2.17 6.72
CA MET A 3 -8.45 3.28 5.80
C MET A 3 -9.94 3.41 5.50
N ASP A 4 -10.62 2.30 5.19
CA ASP A 4 -12.07 2.31 4.95
C ASP A 4 -12.85 2.74 6.22
N ALA A 5 -12.40 2.32 7.40
CA ALA A 5 -12.98 2.77 8.67
C ALA A 5 -12.80 4.28 8.90
N TYR A 6 -11.62 4.84 8.61
CA TYR A 6 -11.38 6.29 8.73
C TYR A 6 -12.25 7.09 7.77
N ILE A 7 -12.41 6.63 6.53
CA ILE A 7 -13.25 7.32 5.54
C ILE A 7 -14.72 7.28 5.98
N ARG A 8 -15.20 6.15 6.54
CA ARG A 8 -16.55 6.06 7.14
C ARG A 8 -16.74 7.04 8.30
N ASP A 9 -15.75 7.14 9.18
CA ASP A 9 -15.80 8.09 10.31
C ASP A 9 -15.80 9.55 9.83
N TRP A 10 -15.01 9.88 8.80
CA TRP A 10 -14.97 11.24 8.24
C TRP A 10 -16.29 11.65 7.59
N ASP A 11 -16.92 10.76 6.83
CA ASP A 11 -18.23 11.01 6.22
C ASP A 11 -19.31 11.26 7.29
N GLY A 12 -19.25 10.53 8.42
CA GLY A 12 -20.17 10.72 9.56
C GLY A 12 -20.02 12.07 10.26
N LYS A 13 -18.85 12.72 10.16
CA LYS A 13 -18.55 14.01 10.81
C LYS A 13 -18.84 15.23 9.94
N LYS A 14 -19.64 15.09 8.87
CA LYS A 14 -19.95 16.13 7.87
C LYS A 14 -18.72 16.76 7.21
N ARG A 15 -17.53 16.16 7.34
CA ARG A 15 -16.33 16.61 6.65
C ARG A 15 -16.32 15.93 5.29
N ARG A 16 -16.61 16.69 4.23
CA ARG A 16 -16.66 16.13 2.87
C ARG A 16 -15.32 15.50 2.52
N VAL A 17 -15.27 14.17 2.50
CA VAL A 17 -14.07 13.45 2.06
C VAL A 17 -13.95 13.68 0.56
N THR A 18 -12.85 14.31 0.16
CA THR A 18 -12.54 14.52 -1.25
C THR A 18 -11.62 13.41 -1.74
N ASP A 19 -11.76 13.05 -3.02
CA ASP A 19 -10.86 12.11 -3.69
C ASP A 19 -9.38 12.49 -3.54
N LYS A 20 -9.10 13.80 -3.54
CA LYS A 20 -7.76 14.35 -3.32
C LYS A 20 -7.24 13.99 -1.93
N LEU A 21 -8.03 14.20 -0.87
CA LEU A 21 -7.64 13.87 0.49
C LEU A 21 -7.30 12.39 0.64
N VAL A 22 -8.13 11.50 0.07
CA VAL A 22 -7.90 10.05 0.14
C VAL A 22 -6.62 9.66 -0.60
N LYS A 23 -6.40 10.21 -1.80
CA LYS A 23 -5.17 10.00 -2.59
C LYS A 23 -3.92 10.48 -1.85
N ASP A 24 -3.95 11.69 -1.32
CA ASP A 24 -2.82 12.29 -0.59
C ASP A 24 -2.48 11.50 0.67
N THR A 25 -3.52 11.09 1.43
CA THR A 25 -3.36 10.24 2.61
C THR A 25 -2.74 8.89 2.23
N THR A 26 -3.23 8.25 1.17
CA THR A 26 -2.72 6.95 0.69
C THR A 26 -1.24 7.06 0.29
N ARG A 27 -0.87 8.13 -0.43
CA ARG A 27 0.52 8.39 -0.81
C ARG A 27 1.41 8.67 0.41
N GLN A 28 0.92 9.43 1.37
CA GLN A 28 1.63 9.70 2.62
C GLN A 28 1.88 8.40 3.40
N MET A 29 0.89 7.49 3.44
CA MET A 29 1.07 6.18 4.06
C MET A 29 2.17 5.36 3.37
N PHE A 30 2.25 5.37 2.04
CA PHE A 30 3.35 4.68 1.33
C PHE A 30 4.72 5.25 1.66
N CYS A 31 4.83 6.58 1.69
CA CYS A 31 6.07 7.27 2.08
C CYS A 31 6.47 6.97 3.52
N TYR A 32 5.50 7.00 4.45
CA TYR A 32 5.72 6.66 5.84
C TYR A 32 6.19 5.21 6.01
N CYS A 33 5.53 4.25 5.35
CA CYS A 33 5.93 2.85 5.34
C CYS A 33 7.37 2.67 4.83
N PHE A 34 7.74 3.34 3.74
CA PHE A 34 9.11 3.31 3.23
C PHE A 34 10.11 3.85 4.28
N SER A 35 9.83 5.00 4.87
CA SER A 35 10.70 5.59 5.90
C SER A 35 10.85 4.66 7.09
N ALA A 36 9.76 4.07 7.60
CA ALA A 36 9.79 3.12 8.70
C ALA A 36 10.59 1.85 8.36
N MET A 37 10.41 1.29 7.17
CA MET A 37 11.19 0.14 6.69
C MET A 37 12.68 0.48 6.57
N ARG A 38 13.01 1.65 6.01
CA ARG A 38 14.39 2.11 5.89
C ARG A 38 15.03 2.31 7.26
N SER A 39 14.34 2.93 8.20
CA SER A 39 14.85 3.10 9.57
C SER A 39 15.12 1.77 10.26
N LYS A 40 14.25 0.77 10.09
CA LYS A 40 14.48 -0.59 10.61
C LYS A 40 15.66 -1.29 9.94
N ALA A 41 15.78 -1.17 8.61
CA ALA A 41 16.88 -1.73 7.84
C ALA A 41 18.25 -1.13 8.23
N LEU A 42 18.28 0.10 8.74
CA LEU A 42 19.50 0.80 9.16
C LEU A 42 19.77 0.72 10.68
N ASN A 43 18.92 0.01 11.44
CA ASN A 43 19.04 -0.06 12.90
C ASN A 43 20.32 -0.81 13.32
N ARG A 44 20.84 -0.51 14.53
CA ARG A 44 22.06 -1.10 15.12
C ARG A 44 22.05 -2.63 15.05
N ILE A 45 20.88 -3.28 15.23
CA ILE A 45 20.76 -4.75 15.13
C ILE A 45 21.03 -5.24 13.71
N ALA A 46 20.52 -4.56 12.68
CA ALA A 46 20.77 -4.95 11.28
C ALA A 46 22.26 -4.77 10.90
N LYS A 47 22.88 -3.68 11.40
CA LYS A 47 24.32 -3.44 11.25
C LYS A 47 25.17 -4.49 11.97
N ALA A 48 24.79 -4.85 13.20
CA ALA A 48 25.49 -5.86 14.00
C ALA A 48 25.47 -7.26 13.35
N ASN A 49 24.43 -7.55 12.56
CA ASN A 49 24.29 -8.81 11.83
C ASN A 49 24.83 -8.75 10.38
N ASN A 50 25.60 -7.73 9.99
CA ASN A 50 26.11 -7.50 8.63
C ASN A 50 25.04 -7.66 7.53
N SER A 51 23.78 -7.39 7.87
CA SER A 51 22.65 -7.67 7.00
C SER A 51 22.42 -6.49 6.07
N LEU A 52 22.72 -6.67 4.77
CA LEU A 52 22.47 -5.64 3.76
C LEU A 52 21.00 -5.66 3.31
N VAL A 53 20.13 -4.96 4.03
CA VAL A 53 18.71 -4.81 3.66
C VAL A 53 18.53 -3.54 2.83
N ARG A 54 18.56 -3.67 1.50
CA ARG A 54 18.33 -2.55 0.57
C ARG A 54 16.83 -2.39 0.27
N VAL A 55 16.16 -1.52 1.00
CA VAL A 55 14.75 -1.15 0.73
C VAL A 55 14.69 -0.13 -0.40
N GLN A 56 14.10 -0.49 -1.53
CA GLN A 56 13.87 0.44 -2.64
C GLN A 56 12.51 1.12 -2.49
N LYS A 57 12.50 2.46 -2.59
CA LYS A 57 11.26 3.25 -2.48
C LYS A 57 10.22 2.81 -3.52
N SER A 58 10.63 2.64 -4.77
CA SER A 58 9.74 2.22 -5.86
C SER A 58 9.10 0.85 -5.63
N ASP A 59 9.81 -0.10 -5.00
CA ASP A 59 9.26 -1.40 -4.64
C ASP A 59 8.17 -1.26 -3.56
N VAL A 60 8.41 -0.43 -2.54
CA VAL A 60 7.43 -0.17 -1.47
C VAL A 60 6.19 0.53 -2.00
N LEU A 61 6.34 1.53 -2.88
CA LEU A 61 5.19 2.21 -3.49
C LEU A 61 4.38 1.25 -4.36
N TRP A 62 5.03 0.43 -5.18
CA TRP A 62 4.35 -0.54 -6.02
C TRP A 62 3.59 -1.60 -5.21
N LEU A 63 4.22 -2.14 -4.15
CA LEU A 63 3.55 -3.07 -3.22
C LEU A 63 2.38 -2.42 -2.49
N GLY A 64 2.55 -1.18 -2.04
CA GLY A 64 1.51 -0.39 -1.39
C GLY A 64 0.31 -0.17 -2.31
N ALA A 65 0.56 0.23 -3.56
CA ALA A 65 -0.50 0.41 -4.56
C ALA A 65 -1.24 -0.88 -4.84
N HIS A 66 -0.51 -2.00 -4.98
CA HIS A 66 -1.11 -3.33 -5.20
C HIS A 66 -1.98 -3.79 -4.03
N ALA A 67 -1.51 -3.62 -2.79
CA ALA A 67 -2.26 -3.96 -1.59
C ALA A 67 -3.54 -3.10 -1.45
N PHE A 68 -3.41 -1.78 -1.59
CA PHE A 68 -4.56 -0.87 -1.50
C PHE A 68 -5.57 -1.12 -2.62
N HIS A 69 -5.11 -1.32 -3.85
CA HIS A 69 -5.99 -1.64 -4.97
C HIS A 69 -6.80 -2.91 -4.69
N LYS A 70 -6.16 -4.00 -4.25
CA LYS A 70 -6.85 -5.27 -3.94
C LYS A 70 -7.93 -5.14 -2.86
N VAL A 71 -7.66 -4.38 -1.80
CA VAL A 71 -8.62 -4.25 -0.69
C VAL A 71 -9.74 -3.28 -1.04
N LEU A 72 -9.41 -2.12 -1.64
CA LEU A 72 -10.39 -1.10 -1.99
C LEU A 72 -11.25 -1.48 -3.21
N SER A 73 -10.78 -2.39 -4.07
CA SER A 73 -11.56 -2.89 -5.21
C SER A 73 -12.80 -3.67 -4.77
N ARG A 74 -12.90 -4.07 -3.51
CA ARG A 74 -14.13 -4.65 -2.92
C ARG A 74 -15.28 -3.64 -2.82
N ARG A 75 -14.99 -2.33 -2.91
CA ARG A 75 -15.97 -1.23 -2.87
C ARG A 75 -15.69 -0.21 -3.98
N PRO A 76 -15.81 -0.63 -5.25
CA PRO A 76 -15.31 0.16 -6.38
C PRO A 76 -16.05 1.49 -6.56
N GLN A 77 -17.34 1.54 -6.22
CA GLN A 77 -18.16 2.75 -6.35
C GLN A 77 -17.63 3.91 -5.49
N ARG A 78 -17.12 3.61 -4.30
CA ARG A 78 -16.60 4.62 -3.37
C ARG A 78 -15.19 5.09 -3.71
N TYR A 79 -14.39 4.22 -4.32
CA TYR A 79 -12.95 4.45 -4.51
C TYR A 79 -12.55 4.57 -5.97
N ARG A 80 -13.50 4.80 -6.89
CA ARG A 80 -13.28 4.73 -8.35
C ARG A 80 -12.06 5.52 -8.83
N SER A 81 -11.93 6.78 -8.41
CA SER A 81 -10.84 7.65 -8.88
C SER A 81 -9.48 7.28 -8.27
N LEU A 82 -9.47 6.76 -7.04
CA LEU A 82 -8.28 6.25 -6.39
C LEU A 82 -7.85 4.92 -7.02
N LEU A 83 -8.78 3.99 -7.25
CA LEU A 83 -8.51 2.72 -7.91
C LEU A 83 -7.90 2.94 -9.30
N ARG A 84 -8.42 3.90 -10.08
CA ARG A 84 -7.83 4.26 -11.37
C ARG A 84 -6.39 4.78 -11.22
N ALA A 85 -6.13 5.64 -10.23
CA ALA A 85 -4.78 6.15 -9.98
C ALA A 85 -3.81 5.03 -9.54
N LEU A 86 -4.25 4.14 -8.65
CA LEU A 86 -3.46 2.99 -8.21
C LEU A 86 -3.20 2.00 -9.34
N ALA A 87 -4.19 1.75 -10.21
CA ALA A 87 -4.01 0.93 -11.41
C ALA A 87 -2.95 1.54 -12.33
N PHE A 88 -3.03 2.85 -12.58
CA PHE A 88 -2.02 3.56 -13.36
C PHE A 88 -0.62 3.44 -12.73
N ASP A 89 -0.49 3.62 -11.42
CA ASP A 89 0.80 3.47 -10.70
C ASP A 89 1.35 2.03 -10.80
N MET A 90 0.49 1.02 -10.88
CA MET A 90 0.87 -0.39 -11.08
C MET A 90 1.24 -0.72 -12.53
N GLU A 91 0.66 -0.03 -13.50
CA GLU A 91 0.90 -0.22 -14.94
C GLU A 91 2.11 0.58 -15.45
N ARG A 92 2.51 1.62 -14.72
CA ARG A 92 3.63 2.49 -15.12
C ARG A 92 4.99 1.77 -15.02
N GLY A 93 5.57 1.44 -16.17
CA GLY A 93 6.94 0.95 -16.32
C GLY A 93 7.12 -0.56 -16.23
N LYS A 94 8.38 -1.03 -16.34
CA LYS A 94 8.83 -2.44 -16.39
C LYS A 94 8.53 -3.24 -15.09
N ASN A 95 7.28 -3.23 -14.63
CA ASN A 95 6.80 -3.84 -13.38
C ASN A 95 6.71 -5.36 -13.46
N TYR A 96 6.98 -5.95 -14.63
CA TYR A 96 7.18 -7.39 -14.78
C TYR A 96 8.19 -7.93 -13.75
N ASN A 97 9.32 -7.23 -13.58
CA ASN A 97 10.35 -7.64 -12.63
C ASN A 97 9.86 -7.56 -11.18
N ARG A 98 9.07 -6.54 -10.82
CA ARG A 98 8.49 -6.40 -9.47
C ARG A 98 7.44 -7.48 -9.20
N ARG A 99 6.57 -7.75 -10.18
CA ARG A 99 5.56 -8.80 -10.08
C ARG A 99 6.21 -10.17 -9.87
N LYS A 100 7.28 -10.48 -10.62
CA LYS A 100 8.05 -11.72 -10.44
C LYS A 100 8.76 -11.75 -9.08
N LYS A 101 9.48 -10.68 -8.73
CA LYS A 101 10.23 -10.54 -7.47
C LYS A 101 9.36 -10.73 -6.23
N PHE A 102 8.15 -10.16 -6.22
CA PHE A 102 7.27 -10.15 -5.06
C PHE A 102 6.08 -11.09 -5.16
N GLN A 103 6.03 -11.98 -6.16
CA GLN A 103 4.90 -12.88 -6.39
C GLN A 103 4.54 -13.71 -5.14
N LYS A 104 5.54 -14.26 -4.46
CA LYS A 104 5.35 -15.07 -3.25
C LYS A 104 4.74 -14.25 -2.11
N VAL A 105 5.25 -13.03 -1.90
CA VAL A 105 4.75 -12.10 -0.88
C VAL A 105 3.31 -11.71 -1.15
N ILE A 106 2.99 -11.40 -2.42
CA ILE A 106 1.63 -11.07 -2.85
C ILE A 106 0.68 -12.24 -2.61
N LYS A 107 1.05 -13.45 -3.05
CA LYS A 107 0.23 -14.65 -2.87
C LYS A 107 -0.05 -14.91 -1.39
N ALA A 108 0.99 -14.92 -0.55
CA ALA A 108 0.84 -15.13 0.88
C ALA A 108 -0.04 -14.05 1.54
N GLY A 109 0.14 -12.78 1.18
CA GLY A 109 -0.68 -11.69 1.69
C GLY A 109 -2.14 -11.80 1.28
N PHE A 110 -2.42 -12.24 0.06
CA PHE A 110 -3.79 -12.39 -0.45
C PHE A 110 -4.52 -13.57 0.17
N SER A 111 -3.86 -14.72 0.31
CA SER A 111 -4.44 -15.86 1.02
C SER A 111 -4.76 -15.54 2.48
N CYS A 112 -4.02 -14.63 3.12
CA CYS A 112 -4.36 -14.13 4.45
C CYS A 112 -5.62 -13.24 4.43
N LEU A 113 -5.74 -12.35 3.45
CA LEU A 113 -6.91 -11.46 3.31
C LEU A 113 -8.22 -12.23 3.04
N GLU A 114 -8.16 -13.32 2.27
CA GLU A 114 -9.33 -14.18 2.00
C GLU A 114 -9.82 -14.92 3.25
N ARG A 115 -8.96 -15.10 4.26
CA ARG A 115 -9.32 -15.71 5.56
C ARG A 115 -9.90 -14.72 6.57
N ILE A 116 -9.83 -13.42 6.28
CA ILE A 116 -10.31 -12.35 7.18
C ILE A 116 -11.76 -11.96 6.83
N ASP A 117 -12.36 -12.57 5.81
CA ASP A 117 -13.78 -12.39 5.47
C ASP A 117 -14.65 -13.26 6.40
N VAL A 118 -14.89 -12.76 7.62
CA VAL A 118 -16.04 -13.04 8.50
C VAL A 118 -16.70 -11.69 8.82
#